data_AF-A0A843W582-F1
#
_entry.id   AF-A0A843W582-F1
#
_cell.length_a   1.000
_cell.length_b   1.000
_cell.length_c   1.000
_cell.angle_alpha   90.00
_cell.angle_beta   90.00
_cell.angle_gamma   90.00
#
_symmetry.space_group_name_H-M   'P 1'
#
loop_
_entity.id
_entity.type
_entity.pdbx_description
1 polymer ?
#
loop_
_entity_poly.entity_id
_entity_poly.type
_entity_poly.pdbx_seq_one_letter_code
_entity_poly.pdbx_strand_id
1 'polypeptide(L)'
;MRLEPGNKWNVRIIGGYGVGEHGTNFISRMGIVIRLHCKIWQKFFSKLSEEIKNEIFRDLEIWYCWDRTPQTDKEMLQHMTTMHKGWRGMLKSKHYKGKTFEDAVASVPPGVDPLDWQTMCQKWNTREEQDISERNR
;
A
#
# COMPACT_ATOMS: atom_id res chain seq x y z
N MET A 1 13.38 14.83 -15.04
CA MET A 1 14.68 15.13 -14.39
C MET A 1 15.24 13.83 -13.85
N ARG A 2 16.46 13.43 -14.24
CA ARG A 2 17.09 12.17 -13.80
C ARG A 2 17.98 12.50 -12.59
N LEU A 3 17.78 11.80 -11.47
CA LEU A 3 18.65 11.94 -10.29
C LEU A 3 20.05 11.45 -10.65
N GLU A 4 21.06 12.23 -10.28
CA GLU A 4 22.44 11.73 -10.27
C GLU A 4 22.63 10.69 -9.17
N PRO A 5 23.49 9.68 -9.37
CA PRO A 5 23.79 8.69 -8.35
C PRO A 5 24.26 9.35 -7.04
N GLY A 6 23.59 9.07 -5.93
CA GLY A 6 23.94 9.60 -4.61
C GLY A 6 23.16 10.87 -4.20
N ASN A 7 22.46 11.53 -5.13
CA ASN A 7 21.58 12.65 -4.79
C ASN A 7 20.20 12.15 -4.37
N LYS A 8 19.59 12.84 -3.40
CA LYS A 8 18.24 12.60 -2.92
C LYS A 8 17.40 13.84 -3.12
N TRP A 9 16.13 13.64 -3.49
CA TRP A 9 15.17 14.72 -3.56
C TRP A 9 14.68 15.12 -2.17
N ASN A 10 14.81 16.40 -1.84
CA ASN A 10 14.21 16.94 -0.63
C ASN A 10 12.69 16.97 -0.76
N VAL A 11 12.00 16.43 0.23
CA VAL A 11 10.54 16.44 0.30
C VAL A 11 10.13 16.90 1.70
N ARG A 12 9.17 17.82 1.77
CA ARG A 12 8.55 18.19 3.04
C ARG A 12 7.38 17.24 3.31
N ILE A 13 7.26 16.75 4.53
CA ILE A 13 6.15 15.89 4.95
C ILE A 13 5.15 16.71 5.75
N ILE A 14 3.87 16.68 5.35
CA ILE A 14 2.76 17.29 6.08
C ILE A 14 1.63 16.27 6.16
N GLY A 15 1.26 15.86 7.36
CA GLY A 15 0.19 14.87 7.57
C GLY A 15 0.47 13.52 6.91
N GLY A 16 1.75 13.17 6.74
CA GLY A 16 2.19 11.95 6.06
C GLY A 16 2.28 12.03 4.54
N TYR A 17 1.97 13.19 3.94
CA TYR A 17 2.05 13.42 2.50
C TYR A 17 3.33 14.16 2.15
N GLY A 18 3.99 13.74 1.06
CA GLY A 18 5.05 14.52 0.45
C GLY A 18 4.48 15.73 -0.27
N VAL A 19 4.98 16.93 0.06
CA VAL A 19 4.59 18.20 -0.58
C VAL A 19 5.80 18.88 -1.20
N GLY A 20 5.54 19.73 -2.21
CA GLY A 20 6.56 20.43 -2.99
C GLY A 20 6.79 19.79 -4.36
N GLU A 21 7.84 20.24 -5.04
CA GLU A 21 8.15 19.87 -6.44
C GLU A 21 8.22 18.34 -6.67
N HIS A 22 8.73 17.59 -5.69
CA HIS A 22 8.88 16.14 -5.77
C HIS A 22 7.82 15.36 -4.97
N GLY A 23 6.80 16.05 -4.42
CA GLY A 23 5.77 15.44 -3.57
C GLY A 23 4.95 14.37 -4.28
N THR A 24 4.52 14.61 -5.52
CA THR A 24 3.77 13.62 -6.31
C THR A 24 4.59 12.36 -6.58
N ASN A 25 5.85 12.52 -6.97
CA ASN A 25 6.76 11.39 -7.21
C ASN A 25 7.01 10.59 -5.93
N PHE A 26 7.14 11.29 -4.79
CA PHE A 26 7.27 10.67 -3.49
C PHE A 26 6.05 9.82 -3.15
N ILE A 27 4.83 10.35 -3.30
CA ILE A 27 3.58 9.61 -3.06
C ILE A 27 3.48 8.40 -4.00
N SER A 28 3.80 8.55 -5.29
CA SER A 28 3.86 7.42 -6.22
C SER A 28 4.84 6.35 -5.74
N ARG A 29 6.02 6.75 -5.25
CA ARG A 29 7.02 5.81 -4.70
C ARG A 29 6.52 5.13 -3.43
N MET A 30 5.86 5.85 -2.51
CA MET A 30 5.21 5.23 -1.34
C MET A 30 4.26 4.12 -1.80
N GLY A 31 3.43 4.39 -2.81
CA GLY A 31 2.52 3.40 -3.40
C GLY A 31 3.21 2.15 -3.98
N ILE A 32 4.45 2.27 -4.47
CA ILE A 32 5.26 1.16 -4.97
C ILE A 32 5.87 0.38 -3.80
N VAL A 33 6.54 1.08 -2.88
CA VAL A 33 7.24 0.49 -1.73
C VAL A 33 6.26 -0.32 -0.87
N ILE A 34 5.06 0.21 -0.63
CA ILE A 34 3.97 -0.52 0.04
C ILE A 34 3.71 -1.89 -0.61
N ARG A 35 3.69 -1.99 -1.94
CA ARG A 35 3.37 -3.24 -2.65
C ARG A 35 4.54 -4.21 -2.70
N LEU A 36 5.76 -3.70 -2.50
CA LEU A 36 6.96 -4.53 -2.40
C LEU A 36 7.06 -5.19 -1.03
N HIS A 37 6.79 -4.43 0.03
CA HIS A 37 7.02 -4.85 1.41
C HIS A 37 5.79 -5.38 2.13
N CYS A 38 4.59 -4.98 1.70
CA CYS A 38 3.34 -5.37 2.37
C CYS A 38 2.52 -6.35 1.52
N LYS A 39 2.03 -7.37 2.22
CA LYS A 39 1.11 -8.35 1.69
C LYS A 39 -0.29 -7.74 1.55
N ILE A 40 -1.01 -8.13 0.50
CA ILE A 40 -2.33 -7.56 0.16
C ILE A 40 -3.35 -7.76 1.30
N TRP A 41 -3.21 -8.81 2.10
CA TRP A 41 -4.09 -9.07 3.25
C TRP A 41 -3.79 -8.25 4.49
N GLN A 42 -2.68 -7.52 4.56
CA GLN A 42 -2.34 -6.70 5.71
C GLN A 42 -3.22 -5.45 5.77
N LYS A 43 -4.13 -5.41 6.76
CA LYS A 43 -5.12 -4.32 6.91
C LYS A 43 -4.55 -3.07 7.60
N PHE A 44 -3.56 -3.21 8.49
CA PHE A 44 -3.11 -2.14 9.38
C PHE A 44 -1.59 -2.11 9.50
N PHE A 45 -0.96 -1.01 9.09
CA PHE A 45 0.51 -0.92 9.11
C PHE A 45 1.09 -0.64 10.48
N SER A 46 0.27 -0.18 11.44
CA SER A 46 0.66 -0.12 12.84
C SER A 46 1.08 -1.48 13.41
N LYS A 47 0.55 -2.58 12.85
CA LYS A 47 0.83 -3.96 13.26
C LYS A 47 1.97 -4.63 12.49
N LEU A 48 2.60 -3.94 11.53
CA LEU A 48 3.81 -4.46 10.89
C LEU A 48 4.94 -4.56 11.92
N SER A 49 5.85 -5.51 11.72
CA SER A 49 7.09 -5.54 12.48
C SER A 49 7.89 -4.26 12.23
N GLU A 50 8.69 -3.87 13.22
CA GLU A 50 9.60 -2.73 13.05
C GLU A 50 10.63 -2.97 11.93
N GLU A 51 10.99 -4.22 11.68
CA GLU A 51 11.82 -4.62 10.54
C GLU A 51 11.22 -4.19 9.20
N ILE A 52 9.98 -4.58 8.90
CA ILE A 52 9.30 -4.21 7.66
C ILE A 52 9.10 -2.69 7.57
N LYS A 53 8.75 -2.04 8.67
CA LYS A 53 8.62 -0.56 8.69
C LYS A 53 9.94 0.11 8.34
N ASN A 54 11.04 -0.38 8.89
CA ASN A 54 12.37 0.14 8.59
C ASN A 54 12.79 -0.11 7.14
N GLU A 55 12.47 -1.26 6.57
CA GLU A 55 12.72 -1.54 5.14
C GLU A 55 11.96 -0.59 4.22
N ILE A 56 10.67 -0.33 4.51
CA ILE A 56 9.85 0.65 3.78
C ILE A 56 10.51 2.03 3.79
N PHE A 57 10.93 2.52 4.97
CA PHE A 57 11.56 3.84 5.06
C PHE A 57 12.93 3.87 4.40
N ARG A 58 13.73 2.82 4.54
CA ARG A 58 15.03 2.70 3.84
C ARG A 58 14.87 2.80 2.33
N ASP A 59 13.87 2.14 1.76
CA ASP A 59 13.60 2.18 0.32
C ASP A 59 13.19 3.58 -0.19
N LEU A 60 12.50 4.35 0.65
CA LEU A 60 12.19 5.75 0.36
C LEU A 60 13.43 6.62 0.51
N GLU A 61 14.23 6.39 1.55
CA GLU A 61 15.49 7.10 1.81
C GLU A 61 16.53 6.89 0.71
N ILE A 62 16.42 5.88 -0.17
CA ILE A 62 17.31 5.74 -1.34
C ILE A 62 17.22 6.97 -2.25
N TRP A 63 16.01 7.50 -2.44
CA TRP A 63 15.72 8.53 -3.46
C TRP A 63 15.32 9.88 -2.86
N TYR A 64 14.92 9.89 -1.59
CA TYR A 64 14.33 11.04 -0.94
C TYR A 64 14.97 11.30 0.42
N CYS A 65 15.00 12.57 0.80
CA CYS A 65 15.32 12.99 2.16
C CYS A 65 14.23 13.93 2.66
N TRP A 66 13.91 13.79 3.95
CA TRP A 66 12.92 14.60 4.66
C TRP A 66 13.32 14.70 6.13
N ASP A 67 12.70 15.63 6.86
CA ASP A 67 12.87 15.73 8.30
C ASP A 67 12.14 14.58 9.00
N ARG A 68 12.89 13.53 9.34
CA ARG A 68 12.35 12.29 9.88
C ARG A 68 12.29 12.34 11.39
N THR A 69 11.07 12.32 11.92
CA THR A 69 10.76 12.25 13.35
C THR A 69 9.80 11.08 13.62
N PRO A 70 9.65 10.62 14.87
CA PRO A 70 8.66 9.60 15.21
C PRO A 70 7.22 9.98 14.81
N GLN A 71 6.89 11.28 14.84
CA GLN A 71 5.59 11.78 14.43
C GLN A 71 5.42 11.69 12.91
N THR A 72 6.40 12.10 12.12
CA THR A 72 6.31 12.00 10.65
C THR A 72 6.25 10.55 10.19
N ASP A 73 6.99 9.64 10.83
CA ASP A 73 6.94 8.21 10.51
C ASP A 73 5.53 7.64 10.75
N LYS A 74 4.94 7.98 11.90
CA LYS A 74 3.58 7.59 12.24
C LYS A 74 2.57 8.10 11.20
N GLU A 75 2.65 9.38 10.84
CA GLU A 75 1.75 9.98 9.85
C GLU A 75 1.92 9.36 8.47
N MET A 76 3.16 9.12 8.03
CA MET A 76 3.45 8.45 6.77
C MET A 76 2.87 7.03 6.76
N LEU A 77 3.08 6.22 7.80
CA LEU A 77 2.50 4.88 7.88
C LEU A 77 0.97 4.89 7.89
N GLN A 78 0.34 5.90 8.51
CA GLN A 78 -1.12 6.10 8.44
C GLN A 78 -1.56 6.41 7.00
N HIS A 79 -0.86 7.31 6.31
CA HIS A 79 -1.16 7.62 4.92
C HIS A 79 -0.97 6.39 4.01
N MET A 80 0.14 5.68 4.14
CA MET A 80 0.42 4.43 3.43
C MET A 80 -0.65 3.37 3.69
N THR A 81 -1.14 3.24 4.93
CA THR A 81 -2.25 2.34 5.25
C THR A 81 -3.50 2.69 4.44
N THR A 82 -3.82 3.99 4.31
CA THR A 82 -4.96 4.47 3.50
C THR A 82 -4.75 4.16 2.02
N MET A 83 -3.55 4.39 1.48
CA MET A 83 -3.20 4.03 0.10
C MET A 83 -3.38 2.52 -0.15
N HIS A 84 -2.88 1.69 0.78
CA HIS A 84 -3.00 0.24 0.69
C HIS A 84 -4.46 -0.22 0.72
N LYS A 85 -5.27 0.36 1.60
CA LYS A 85 -6.73 0.11 1.63
C LYS A 85 -7.41 0.50 0.33
N GLY A 86 -7.07 1.65 -0.24
CA GLY A 86 -7.60 2.10 -1.53
C GLY A 86 -7.25 1.15 -2.67
N TRP A 87 -5.99 0.71 -2.73
CA TRP A 87 -5.55 -0.29 -3.71
C TRP A 87 -6.30 -1.61 -3.57
N ARG A 88 -6.45 -2.13 -2.34
CA ARG A 88 -7.25 -3.34 -2.07
C ARG A 88 -8.72 -3.20 -2.48
N GLY A 89 -9.32 -2.04 -2.21
CA GLY A 89 -10.69 -1.73 -2.64
C GLY A 89 -10.84 -1.74 -4.15
N MET A 90 -9.87 -1.14 -4.86
CA MET A 90 -9.81 -1.16 -6.33
C MET A 90 -9.68 -2.59 -6.86
N LEU A 91 -8.80 -3.41 -6.28
CA LEU A 91 -8.66 -4.82 -6.64
C LEU A 91 -9.97 -5.59 -6.42
N LYS A 92 -10.63 -5.42 -5.26
CA LYS A 92 -11.92 -6.06 -4.96
C LYS A 92 -12.96 -5.67 -6.02
N SER A 93 -13.07 -4.37 -6.32
CA SER A 93 -14.07 -3.86 -7.25
C SER A 93 -13.86 -4.34 -8.68
N LYS A 94 -12.61 -4.42 -9.16
CA LYS A 94 -12.31 -4.74 -10.56
C LYS A 94 -12.17 -6.24 -10.82
N HIS A 95 -11.66 -6.99 -9.85
CA HIS A 95 -11.22 -8.37 -10.08
C HIS A 95 -11.99 -9.42 -9.27
N TYR A 96 -12.74 -9.03 -8.24
CA TYR A 96 -13.47 -9.98 -7.38
C TYR A 96 -14.99 -9.78 -7.42
N LYS A 97 -15.47 -8.53 -7.29
CA LYS A 97 -16.90 -8.22 -7.21
C LYS A 97 -17.64 -8.68 -8.46
N GLY A 98 -18.71 -9.47 -8.27
CA GLY A 98 -19.53 -9.99 -9.36
C GLY A 98 -18.98 -11.25 -10.04
N LYS A 99 -17.86 -11.81 -9.54
CA LYS A 99 -17.30 -13.08 -10.00
C LYS A 99 -17.52 -14.18 -8.96
N THR A 100 -17.47 -15.44 -9.41
CA THR A 100 -17.35 -16.59 -8.50
C THR A 100 -15.98 -16.57 -7.81
N PHE A 101 -15.85 -17.33 -6.72
CA PHE A 101 -14.57 -17.46 -6.04
C PHE A 101 -13.50 -18.06 -6.97
N GLU A 102 -13.87 -19.08 -7.73
CA GLU A 102 -13.02 -19.80 -8.68
C GLU A 102 -12.53 -18.87 -9.80
N ASP A 103 -13.44 -18.11 -10.41
CA ASP A 103 -13.10 -17.15 -11.46
C ASP A 103 -12.21 -16.02 -10.95
N ALA A 104 -12.45 -15.55 -9.72
CA ALA A 104 -11.63 -14.52 -9.11
C ALA A 104 -10.21 -15.01 -8.85
N VAL A 105 -10.04 -16.21 -8.28
CA VAL A 105 -8.71 -16.79 -7.98
C VAL A 105 -7.94 -17.07 -9.28
N ALA A 106 -8.61 -17.55 -10.34
CA ALA A 106 -7.98 -17.78 -11.63
C ALA A 106 -7.53 -16.48 -12.34
N SER A 107 -8.14 -15.35 -12.01
CA SER A 107 -7.90 -14.04 -12.64
C SER A 107 -6.97 -13.15 -11.78
N VAL A 108 -5.73 -13.58 -11.54
CA VAL A 108 -4.74 -12.83 -10.74
C VAL A 108 -4.45 -11.45 -11.39
N PRO A 109 -4.59 -10.33 -10.65
CA PRO A 109 -4.27 -9.00 -11.18
C PRO A 109 -2.78 -8.84 -11.53
N PRO A 110 -2.41 -8.04 -12.54
CA PRO A 110 -1.01 -7.76 -12.84
C PRO A 110 -0.27 -7.14 -11.65
N GLY A 111 0.94 -7.64 -11.37
CA GLY A 111 1.78 -7.14 -10.27
C GLY A 111 1.32 -7.56 -8.87
N VAL A 112 0.42 -8.55 -8.78
CA VAL A 112 -0.01 -9.18 -7.54
C VAL A 112 0.56 -10.60 -7.48
N ASP A 113 1.11 -10.98 -6.33
CA ASP A 113 1.53 -12.35 -6.09
C ASP A 113 0.30 -13.30 -6.06
N PRO A 114 0.32 -14.44 -6.77
CA PRO A 114 -0.82 -15.36 -6.83
C PRO A 114 -1.26 -15.92 -5.48
N LEU A 115 -0.32 -16.20 -4.56
CA LEU A 115 -0.63 -16.72 -3.23
C LEU A 115 -1.25 -15.61 -2.36
N ASP A 116 -0.74 -14.38 -2.51
CA ASP A 116 -1.33 -13.17 -1.94
C ASP A 116 -2.77 -12.94 -2.38
N TRP A 117 -3.01 -13.12 -3.68
CA TRP A 117 -4.34 -13.01 -4.26
C TRP A 117 -5.29 -14.09 -3.76
N GLN A 118 -4.88 -15.35 -3.78
CA GLN A 118 -5.70 -16.47 -3.33
C GLN A 118 -6.13 -16.29 -1.86
N THR A 119 -5.18 -15.94 -0.99
CA THR A 119 -5.45 -15.66 0.43
C THR A 119 -6.45 -14.52 0.60
N MET A 120 -6.35 -13.49 -0.24
CA MET A 120 -7.27 -12.36 -0.23
C MET A 120 -8.68 -12.72 -0.71
N CYS A 121 -8.79 -13.49 -1.79
CA CYS A 121 -10.07 -14.01 -2.28
C CYS A 121 -10.75 -14.86 -1.21
N GLN A 122 -10.00 -15.73 -0.52
CA GLN A 122 -10.54 -16.55 0.57
C GLN A 122 -11.10 -15.68 1.70
N LYS A 123 -10.39 -14.61 2.07
CA LYS A 123 -10.85 -13.65 3.08
C LYS A 123 -12.12 -12.92 2.66
N TRP A 124 -12.26 -12.54 1.40
CA TRP A 124 -13.49 -11.88 0.91
C TRP A 124 -14.65 -12.84 0.69
N ASN A 125 -14.38 -14.15 0.60
CA ASN A 125 -15.40 -15.18 0.47
C ASN A 125 -15.94 -15.65 1.82
N THR A 126 -15.44 -15.13 2.94
CA THR A 126 -16.02 -15.44 4.25
C THR A 126 -17.39 -14.78 4.37
N ARG A 127 -18.30 -15.46 5.08
CA ARG A 127 -19.68 -15.00 5.30
C ARG A 127 -19.72 -13.62 5.97
N GLU A 128 -18.83 -13.36 6.92
CA GLU A 128 -18.70 -12.06 7.59
C GLU A 128 -18.43 -10.91 6.60
N GLU A 129 -17.49 -11.09 5.67
CA GLU A 129 -17.13 -10.06 4.69
C GLU A 129 -18.19 -9.92 3.57
N GLN A 130 -18.95 -10.99 3.29
CA GLN A 130 -20.13 -10.94 2.43
C GLN A 130 -21.26 -10.15 3.09
N ASP A 131 -21.60 -10.43 4.35
CA ASP A 131 -22.63 -9.73 5.12
C ASP A 131 -22.30 -8.22 5.23
N ILE A 132 -21.03 -7.86 5.47
CA ILE A 132 -20.58 -6.46 5.48
C ILE A 132 -20.73 -5.83 4.10
N SER A 133 -20.46 -6.56 3.02
CA SER A 133 -20.60 -6.06 1.66
C SER A 133 -22.05 -5.87 1.26
N GLU A 134 -22.97 -6.70 1.76
CA GLU A 134 -24.42 -6.58 1.51
C GLU A 134 -25.03 -5.41 2.28
N ARG A 135 -24.62 -5.20 3.54
CA ARG A 135 -25.08 -4.05 4.36
C ARG A 135 -24.63 -2.69 3.83
N ASN A 136 -23.52 -2.65 3.10
CA ASN A 136 -22.96 -1.41 2.53
C ASN A 136 -23.36 -1.20 1.06
N ARG A 137 -24.28 -2.01 0.53
CA ARG A 137 -24.80 -1.90 -0.84
C ARG A 137 -25.98 -0.94 -0.90
#